data_AF-A0A927UXF6-F1
#
_entry.id   AF-A0A927UXF6-F1
#
_cell.length_a   1.000
_cell.length_b   1.000
_cell.length_c   1.000
_cell.angle_alpha   90.00
_cell.angle_beta   90.00
_cell.angle_gamma   90.00
#
_symmetry.space_group_name_H-M   'P 1'
#
loop_
_entity.id
_entity.type
_entity.pdbx_description
1 polymer ?
#
loop_
_entity_poly.entity_id
_entity_poly.type
_entity_poly.pdbx_seq_one_letter_code
_entity_poly.pdbx_strand_id
1 'polypeptide(L)'
;MLYLPINGKYYYLEVYNMKHTGYTISDASKHLNVEAHVLRYWEEELELNIQRNELGHRCYSEKDILLFQHIRVLKDEGFSLHDIKTTLPELIKRKKLDKETIQLFKSRLNSAALVPANSDISRKKTDNNSLKQEDKLTQFKEIMDSIISQAISNNNKQLSEMICENTSERIIKEMNYLFRTLDDDENTRIMQLEAAIEAAAGVRLKSGNSQGLNVAATLENNRKKKHFFKRKNK
;
A
#
# COMPACT_ATOMS: atom_id res chain seq x y z
N MET A 1 22.06 13.85 -10.16
CA MET A 1 21.98 13.47 -11.59
C MET A 1 23.21 12.66 -11.95
N LEU A 2 23.10 11.35 -12.11
CA LEU A 2 24.13 10.53 -12.78
C LEU A 2 23.43 9.41 -13.56
N TYR A 3 23.74 9.31 -14.85
CA TYR A 3 23.31 8.28 -15.79
C TYR A 3 24.41 7.23 -15.93
N LEU A 4 24.05 5.96 -16.14
CA LEU A 4 24.88 5.00 -16.88
C LEU A 4 24.01 4.26 -17.91
N PRO A 5 24.49 4.04 -19.14
CA PRO A 5 23.68 3.56 -20.25
C PRO A 5 23.77 2.04 -20.41
N ILE A 6 22.64 1.37 -20.59
CA ILE A 6 22.59 0.05 -21.24
C ILE A 6 21.36 0.03 -22.17
N ASN A 7 21.61 -0.14 -23.47
CA ASN A 7 20.65 -0.46 -24.54
C ASN A 7 19.62 0.58 -25.00
N GLY A 8 19.99 1.87 -25.05
CA GLY A 8 19.38 2.83 -26.00
C GLY A 8 17.85 3.03 -25.94
N LYS A 9 17.19 2.53 -24.90
CA LYS A 9 15.78 2.77 -24.62
C LYS A 9 15.69 3.52 -23.30
N TYR A 10 15.40 4.81 -23.39
CA TYR A 10 15.01 5.62 -22.25
C TYR A 10 13.62 5.16 -21.81
N TYR A 11 13.55 4.27 -20.82
CA TYR A 11 12.34 4.11 -20.04
C TYR A 11 12.38 5.19 -18.96
N TYR A 12 11.57 6.23 -19.14
CA TYR A 12 11.26 7.14 -18.06
C TYR A 12 10.55 6.34 -16.96
N LEU A 13 11.29 5.96 -15.92
CA LEU A 13 10.72 5.77 -14.59
C LEU A 13 10.39 7.18 -14.09
N GLU A 14 9.26 7.70 -14.53
CA GLU A 14 8.61 8.83 -13.88
C GLU A 14 8.31 8.40 -12.44
N VAL A 15 9.22 8.84 -11.58
CA VAL A 15 9.02 9.22 -10.19
C VAL A 15 7.53 9.42 -9.92
N TYR A 16 6.97 8.47 -9.16
CA TYR A 16 5.69 8.52 -8.45
C TYR A 16 5.08 9.92 -8.39
N ASN A 17 4.23 10.24 -9.36
CA ASN A 17 3.32 11.36 -9.28
C ASN A 17 2.12 10.90 -8.43
N MET A 18 2.30 10.87 -7.11
CA MET A 18 1.16 10.90 -6.18
C MET A 18 0.44 12.24 -6.36
N LYS A 19 -0.50 12.28 -7.33
CA LYS A 19 -1.69 13.15 -7.45
C LYS A 19 -2.29 13.02 -8.87
N HIS A 20 -2.83 11.86 -9.23
CA HIS A 20 -3.86 11.78 -10.27
C HIS A 20 -5.13 11.28 -9.60
N THR A 21 -6.12 12.16 -9.48
CA THR A 21 -7.43 11.88 -8.88
C THR A 21 -8.34 11.04 -9.80
N GLY A 22 -7.73 10.13 -10.58
CA GLY A 22 -8.38 9.18 -11.48
C GLY A 22 -7.57 8.88 -12.75
N TYR A 23 -7.84 7.72 -13.34
CA TYR A 23 -7.23 7.21 -14.57
C TYR A 23 -8.08 7.63 -15.77
N THR A 24 -7.46 8.08 -16.86
CA THR A 24 -8.20 8.25 -18.12
C THR A 24 -8.53 6.90 -18.73
N ILE A 25 -9.43 6.86 -19.73
CA ILE A 25 -9.73 5.62 -20.46
C ILE A 25 -8.47 4.98 -21.11
N SER A 26 -7.53 5.81 -21.54
CA SER A 26 -6.26 5.33 -22.10
C SER A 26 -5.38 4.70 -21.03
N ASP A 27 -5.36 5.28 -19.83
CA ASP A 27 -4.59 4.74 -18.71
C ASP A 27 -5.23 3.46 -18.18
N ALA A 28 -6.55 3.45 -18.00
CA ALA A 28 -7.31 2.27 -17.59
C ALA A 28 -7.10 1.10 -18.58
N SER A 29 -7.16 1.37 -19.88
CA SER A 29 -6.89 0.40 -20.95
C SER A 29 -5.51 -0.24 -20.81
N LYS A 30 -4.47 0.58 -20.58
CA LYS A 30 -3.10 0.09 -20.36
C LYS A 30 -2.97 -0.70 -19.06
N HIS A 31 -3.57 -0.23 -17.97
CA HIS A 31 -3.52 -0.88 -16.66
C HIS A 31 -4.21 -2.25 -16.66
N LEU A 32 -5.34 -2.37 -17.35
CA LEU A 32 -6.14 -3.59 -17.42
C LEU A 32 -5.73 -4.51 -18.57
N ASN A 33 -4.87 -4.04 -19.46
CA ASN A 33 -4.50 -4.71 -20.71
C ASN A 33 -5.74 -5.11 -21.52
N VAL A 34 -6.68 -4.18 -21.65
CA VAL A 34 -7.97 -4.36 -22.36
C VAL A 34 -8.17 -3.12 -23.22
N GLU A 35 -8.61 -3.30 -24.47
CA GLU A 35 -8.79 -2.18 -25.40
C GLU A 35 -9.84 -1.17 -24.89
N ALA A 36 -9.62 0.11 -25.16
CA ALA A 36 -10.46 1.19 -24.67
C ALA A 36 -11.94 1.04 -25.06
N HIS A 37 -12.24 0.47 -26.23
CA HIS A 37 -13.63 0.26 -26.66
C HIS A 37 -14.29 -0.91 -25.91
N VAL A 38 -13.52 -1.92 -25.48
CA VAL A 38 -14.03 -3.02 -24.66
C VAL A 38 -14.40 -2.52 -23.27
N LEU A 39 -13.60 -1.61 -22.69
CA LEU A 39 -13.94 -0.99 -21.40
C LEU A 39 -15.25 -0.18 -21.49
N ARG A 40 -15.48 0.55 -22.59
CA ARG A 40 -16.76 1.25 -22.82
C ARG A 40 -17.92 0.27 -22.92
N TYR A 41 -17.71 -0.82 -23.66
CA TYR A 41 -18.73 -1.86 -23.79
C TYR A 41 -19.07 -2.50 -22.44
N TRP A 42 -18.08 -2.80 -21.61
CA TRP A 42 -18.32 -3.34 -20.26
C TRP A 42 -19.01 -2.33 -19.34
N GLU A 43 -18.62 -1.06 -19.39
CA GLU A 43 -19.29 0.03 -18.66
C GLU A 43 -20.78 0.11 -19.00
N GLU A 44 -21.13 0.05 -20.28
CA GLU A 44 -22.51 0.10 -20.77
C GLU A 44 -23.30 -1.16 -20.39
N GLU A 45 -22.74 -2.36 -20.62
CA GLU A 45 -23.43 -3.63 -20.36
C GLU A 45 -23.66 -3.88 -18.86
N LEU A 46 -22.67 -3.53 -18.02
CA LEU A 46 -22.72 -3.70 -16.56
C LEU A 46 -23.35 -2.50 -15.85
N GLU A 47 -23.77 -1.45 -16.59
CA GLU A 47 -24.38 -0.22 -16.06
C GLU A 47 -23.54 0.44 -14.95
N LEU A 48 -22.22 0.48 -15.14
CA LEU A 48 -21.29 1.06 -14.17
C LEU A 48 -21.30 2.59 -14.26
N ASN A 49 -21.53 3.26 -13.13
CA ASN A 49 -21.52 4.72 -13.09
C ASN A 49 -20.09 5.27 -12.98
N ILE A 50 -19.43 5.45 -14.13
CA ILE A 50 -18.09 6.03 -14.22
C ILE A 50 -18.20 7.56 -14.28
N GLN A 51 -17.47 8.23 -13.40
CA GLN A 51 -17.46 9.68 -13.33
C GLN A 51 -16.84 10.29 -14.60
N ARG A 52 -17.33 11.48 -14.96
CA ARG A 52 -16.75 12.30 -16.03
C ARG A 52 -16.02 13.47 -15.40
N ASN A 53 -14.87 13.83 -15.97
CA ASN A 53 -14.16 15.05 -15.58
C ASN A 53 -14.86 16.29 -16.16
N GLU A 54 -14.33 17.48 -15.84
CA GLU A 54 -14.85 18.77 -16.32
C GLU A 54 -14.86 18.91 -17.86
N LEU A 55 -14.02 18.13 -18.54
CA LEU A 55 -13.93 18.07 -20.01
C LEU A 55 -14.85 16.99 -20.63
N GLY A 56 -15.66 16.31 -19.82
CA GLY A 56 -16.59 15.25 -20.27
C GLY A 56 -15.92 13.90 -20.57
N HIS A 57 -14.61 13.77 -20.33
CA HIS A 57 -13.87 12.51 -20.47
C HIS A 57 -14.09 11.60 -19.26
N ARG A 58 -14.16 10.29 -19.52
CA ARG A 58 -14.30 9.25 -18.49
C ARG A 58 -13.07 9.24 -17.59
N CYS A 59 -13.32 9.28 -16.28
CA CYS A 59 -12.32 9.26 -15.24
C CYS A 59 -12.60 8.06 -14.31
N TYR A 60 -11.71 7.08 -14.33
CA TYR A 60 -11.82 5.86 -13.53
C TYR A 60 -11.12 6.09 -12.20
N SER A 61 -11.81 5.87 -11.08
CA SER A 61 -11.17 5.85 -9.77
C SER A 61 -10.36 4.56 -9.59
N GLU A 62 -9.49 4.52 -8.58
CA GLU A 62 -8.77 3.29 -8.22
C GLU A 62 -9.72 2.12 -7.90
N LYS A 63 -10.88 2.42 -7.31
CA LYS A 63 -11.93 1.41 -7.06
C LYS A 63 -12.51 0.86 -8.36
N ASP A 64 -12.68 1.71 -9.36
CA ASP A 64 -13.19 1.30 -10.67
C ASP A 64 -12.16 0.41 -11.38
N ILE A 65 -10.88 0.77 -11.33
CA ILE A 65 -9.80 -0.06 -11.88
C ILE A 65 -9.78 -1.45 -11.23
N LEU A 66 -9.88 -1.52 -9.90
CA LEU A 66 -9.96 -2.80 -9.20
C LEU A 66 -11.22 -3.60 -9.58
N LEU A 67 -12.37 -2.94 -9.73
CA LEU A 67 -13.60 -3.58 -10.17
C LEU A 67 -13.46 -4.17 -11.59
N PHE A 68 -12.91 -3.40 -12.53
CA PHE A 68 -12.65 -3.86 -13.88
C PHE A 68 -11.61 -4.98 -13.94
N GLN A 69 -10.64 -5.00 -13.01
CA GLN A 69 -9.71 -6.11 -12.87
C GLN A 69 -10.44 -7.39 -12.46
N HIS A 70 -11.37 -7.31 -11.51
CA HIS A 70 -12.21 -8.45 -11.12
C HIS A 70 -13.13 -8.92 -12.26
N ILE A 71 -13.75 -7.99 -12.99
CA ILE A 71 -14.57 -8.29 -14.17
C ILE A 71 -13.74 -9.03 -15.22
N ARG A 72 -12.51 -8.59 -15.48
CA ARG A 72 -11.59 -9.26 -16.40
C ARG A 72 -11.29 -10.70 -15.97
N VAL A 73 -10.99 -10.93 -14.69
CA VAL A 73 -10.76 -12.29 -14.17
C VAL A 73 -12.00 -13.17 -14.34
N LEU A 74 -13.20 -12.66 -14.04
CA LEU A 74 -14.44 -13.40 -14.25
C LEU A 74 -14.68 -13.70 -15.74
N LYS A 75 -14.32 -12.77 -16.63
CA LYS A 75 -14.42 -12.97 -18.07
C LYS A 75 -13.46 -14.07 -18.55
N ASP A 76 -12.22 -14.09 -18.07
CA ASP A 76 -11.23 -15.12 -18.37
C ASP A 76 -11.66 -16.50 -17.84
N GLU A 77 -12.42 -16.52 -16.73
CA GLU A 77 -13.01 -17.73 -16.13
C GLU A 77 -14.28 -18.23 -16.85
N GLY A 78 -14.71 -17.53 -17.92
CA GLY A 78 -15.80 -17.92 -18.80
C GLY A 78 -17.18 -17.34 -18.46
N PHE A 79 -17.27 -16.40 -17.52
CA PHE A 79 -18.55 -15.78 -17.18
C PHE A 79 -19.04 -14.84 -18.30
N SER A 80 -20.36 -14.84 -18.55
CA SER A 80 -20.97 -13.86 -19.44
C SER A 80 -21.08 -12.50 -18.73
N LEU A 81 -21.19 -11.40 -19.49
CA LEU A 81 -21.39 -10.07 -18.88
C LEU A 81 -22.71 -10.00 -18.10
N HIS A 82 -23.73 -10.73 -18.55
CA HIS A 82 -24.98 -10.89 -17.82
C HIS A 82 -24.76 -11.53 -16.45
N ASP A 83 -24.02 -12.64 -16.39
CA ASP A 83 -23.73 -13.33 -15.13
C ASP A 83 -22.90 -12.46 -14.18
N ILE A 84 -21.92 -11.74 -14.74
CA ILE A 84 -21.10 -10.79 -13.98
C ILE A 84 -21.99 -9.68 -13.42
N LYS A 85 -22.96 -9.16 -14.18
CA LYS A 85 -23.92 -8.15 -13.72
C LYS A 85 -24.73 -8.65 -12.52
N THR A 86 -25.19 -9.89 -12.54
CA THR A 86 -25.97 -10.46 -11.41
C THR A 86 -25.13 -10.63 -10.14
N THR A 87 -23.83 -10.87 -10.28
CA THR A 87 -22.90 -11.10 -9.14
C THR A 87 -22.16 -9.83 -8.70
N LEU A 88 -22.23 -8.76 -9.49
CA LEU A 88 -21.63 -7.45 -9.25
C LEU A 88 -21.92 -6.84 -7.86
N PRO A 89 -23.16 -6.83 -7.32
CA PRO A 89 -23.40 -6.28 -5.99
C PRO A 89 -22.69 -7.05 -4.88
N GLU A 90 -22.54 -8.37 -5.05
CA GLU A 90 -21.80 -9.23 -4.12
C GLU A 90 -20.29 -9.02 -4.24
N LEU A 91 -19.80 -8.80 -5.46
CA LEU A 91 -18.40 -8.47 -5.76
C LEU A 91 -17.97 -7.14 -5.12
N ILE A 92 -18.80 -6.10 -5.28
CA ILE A 92 -18.56 -4.77 -4.67
C ILE A 92 -18.53 -4.88 -3.14
N LYS A 93 -19.40 -5.72 -2.55
CA LYS A 93 -19.44 -5.93 -1.10
C LYS A 93 -18.20 -6.65 -0.57
N ARG A 94 -17.71 -7.67 -1.29
CA ARG A 94 -16.56 -8.48 -0.83
C ARG A 94 -15.21 -7.77 -0.95
N LYS A 95 -15.07 -6.75 -1.82
CA LYS A 95 -13.82 -6.01 -2.14
C LYS A 95 -12.64 -6.86 -2.64
N LYS A 96 -12.67 -8.17 -2.49
CA LYS A 96 -11.64 -9.13 -2.89
C LYS A 96 -12.27 -10.27 -3.67
N LEU A 97 -11.64 -10.64 -4.78
CA LEU A 97 -12.04 -11.79 -5.59
C LEU A 97 -11.06 -12.96 -5.34
N ASP A 98 -11.52 -13.97 -4.60
CA ASP A 98 -10.76 -15.19 -4.31
C ASP A 98 -11.27 -16.37 -5.15
N LYS A 99 -10.43 -17.40 -5.35
CA LYS A 99 -10.78 -18.61 -6.15
C LYS A 99 -12.07 -19.29 -5.66
N GLU A 100 -12.29 -19.30 -4.35
CA GLU A 100 -13.52 -19.82 -3.74
C GLU A 100 -14.77 -19.04 -4.14
N THR A 101 -14.65 -17.71 -4.24
CA THR A 101 -15.76 -16.83 -4.67
C THR A 101 -16.11 -17.10 -6.14
N ILE A 102 -15.10 -17.28 -6.99
CA ILE A 102 -15.29 -17.64 -8.39
C ILE A 102 -16.00 -19.01 -8.50
N GLN A 103 -15.56 -20.01 -7.72
CA GLN A 103 -16.22 -21.32 -7.70
C GLN A 103 -17.66 -21.26 -7.20
N LEU A 104 -17.93 -20.46 -6.16
CA LEU A 104 -19.28 -20.22 -5.65
C LEU A 104 -20.19 -19.59 -6.71
N PHE A 105 -19.69 -18.60 -7.47
CA PHE A 105 -20.45 -18.01 -8.55
C PHE A 105 -20.72 -19.01 -9.68
N LYS A 106 -19.73 -19.84 -10.05
CA LYS A 106 -19.92 -20.91 -11.07
C LYS A 106 -20.98 -21.93 -10.62
N SER A 107 -20.91 -22.42 -9.38
CA SER A 107 -21.86 -23.41 -8.88
C SER A 107 -23.28 -22.86 -8.80
N ARG A 108 -23.44 -21.58 -8.42
CA ARG A 108 -24.73 -20.90 -8.36
C ARG A 108 -25.39 -20.80 -9.73
N LEU A 109 -24.64 -20.37 -10.75
CA LEU A 109 -25.17 -20.26 -12.13
C LEU A 109 -25.54 -21.63 -12.69
N ASN A 110 -24.72 -22.65 -12.45
CA ASN A 110 -25.01 -24.02 -12.86
C ASN A 110 -26.26 -24.59 -12.15
N SER A 111 -26.49 -24.23 -10.88
CA SER A 111 -27.68 -24.64 -10.12
C SER A 111 -28.95 -23.89 -10.56
N ALA A 112 -28.83 -22.63 -10.98
CA ALA A 112 -29.96 -21.83 -11.47
C ALA A 112 -30.45 -22.30 -12.86
N ALA A 113 -29.59 -22.99 -13.63
CA ALA A 113 -29.95 -23.59 -14.92
C ALA A 113 -30.79 -24.89 -14.80
N LEU A 114 -31.03 -25.41 -13.59
CA LEU A 114 -31.86 -26.60 -13.33
C LEU A 114 -33.31 -26.22 -12.93
N VAL A 115 -33.99 -25.43 -13.75
CA VAL A 115 -35.46 -25.42 -13.78
C VAL A 115 -35.89 -26.43 -14.87
N PRO A 116 -36.31 -27.65 -14.53
CA PRO A 116 -36.80 -28.58 -15.53
C PRO A 116 -38.27 -28.27 -15.77
N ALA A 117 -38.56 -27.63 -16.90
CA ALA A 117 -39.85 -27.78 -17.54
C ALA A 117 -39.95 -29.24 -18.03
N ASN A 118 -40.68 -30.06 -17.27
CA ASN A 118 -41.31 -31.34 -17.61
C ASN A 118 -40.71 -32.21 -18.74
N SER A 119 -40.15 -33.36 -18.37
CA SER A 119 -40.63 -34.66 -18.86
C SER A 119 -40.05 -35.82 -18.01
N ASP A 120 -40.97 -36.54 -17.40
CA ASP A 120 -41.02 -38.00 -17.23
C ASP A 120 -39.86 -38.77 -16.57
N ILE A 121 -40.16 -39.21 -15.34
CA ILE A 121 -40.08 -40.60 -14.87
C ILE A 121 -38.91 -41.43 -15.45
N SER A 122 -37.83 -41.52 -14.68
CA SER A 122 -37.18 -42.82 -14.47
C SER A 122 -36.43 -42.85 -13.14
N ARG A 123 -37.07 -43.48 -12.15
CA ARG A 123 -36.39 -44.01 -10.96
C ARG A 123 -35.31 -44.99 -11.40
N LYS A 124 -34.06 -44.75 -11.02
CA LYS A 124 -33.13 -45.84 -10.66
C LYS A 124 -32.47 -45.50 -9.33
N LYS A 125 -32.85 -46.29 -8.32
CA LYS A 125 -32.10 -46.50 -7.08
C LYS A 125 -30.79 -47.26 -7.39
N THR A 126 -29.87 -47.21 -6.42
CA THR A 126 -28.55 -47.89 -6.27
C THR A 126 -27.39 -47.12 -6.94
N ASP A 127 -26.43 -46.49 -6.24
CA ASP A 127 -25.52 -47.07 -5.24
C ASP A 127 -25.10 -46.10 -4.10
N ASN A 128 -25.32 -46.50 -2.84
CA ASN A 128 -25.01 -45.73 -1.63
C ASN A 128 -23.51 -45.75 -1.21
N ASN A 129 -22.60 -46.28 -2.04
CA ASN A 129 -21.19 -46.46 -1.64
C ASN A 129 -20.21 -45.48 -2.30
N SER A 130 -20.58 -44.87 -3.43
CA SER A 130 -19.72 -43.88 -4.14
C SER A 130 -19.73 -42.52 -3.42
N LEU A 131 -20.87 -42.10 -2.88
CA LEU A 131 -21.04 -40.83 -2.16
C LEU A 131 -20.14 -40.71 -0.93
N LYS A 132 -19.92 -41.81 -0.19
CA LYS A 132 -19.08 -41.80 1.03
C LYS A 132 -17.59 -41.64 0.76
N GLN A 133 -17.13 -41.92 -0.45
CA GLN A 133 -15.72 -41.78 -0.83
C GLN A 133 -15.41 -40.35 -1.28
N GLU A 134 -16.33 -39.72 -2.01
CA GLU A 134 -16.27 -38.29 -2.32
C GLU A 134 -16.32 -37.44 -1.05
N ASP A 135 -17.20 -37.77 -0.09
CA ASP A 135 -17.31 -37.04 1.19
C ASP A 135 -16.02 -37.10 2.04
N LYS A 136 -15.25 -38.19 1.93
CA LYS A 136 -13.96 -38.32 2.61
C LYS A 136 -12.86 -37.54 1.91
N LEU A 137 -12.89 -37.49 0.58
CA LEU A 137 -11.95 -36.70 -0.21
C LEU A 137 -12.19 -35.20 -0.01
N THR A 138 -13.44 -34.77 0.11
CA THR A 138 -13.77 -33.38 0.45
C THR A 138 -13.36 -33.04 1.88
N GLN A 139 -13.64 -33.89 2.86
CA GLN A 139 -13.16 -33.69 4.25
C GLN A 139 -11.63 -33.66 4.34
N PHE A 140 -10.93 -34.54 3.62
CA PHE A 140 -9.47 -34.52 3.58
C PHE A 140 -8.94 -33.23 2.96
N LYS A 141 -9.57 -32.76 1.88
CA LYS A 141 -9.22 -31.50 1.23
C LYS A 141 -9.44 -30.30 2.16
N GLU A 142 -10.55 -30.26 2.88
CA GLU A 142 -10.84 -29.21 3.87
C GLU A 142 -9.81 -29.17 5.01
N ILE A 143 -9.41 -30.35 5.51
CA ILE A 143 -8.35 -30.45 6.53
C ILE A 143 -7.02 -29.95 5.97
N MET A 144 -6.65 -30.35 4.75
CA MET A 144 -5.42 -29.89 4.09
C MET A 144 -5.42 -28.39 3.84
N ASP A 145 -6.53 -27.85 3.34
CA ASP A 145 -6.70 -26.41 3.09
C ASP A 145 -6.62 -25.62 4.41
N SER A 146 -7.19 -26.15 5.51
CA SER A 146 -7.08 -25.56 6.85
C SER A 146 -5.64 -25.58 7.38
N ILE A 147 -4.93 -26.71 7.27
CA ILE A 147 -3.55 -26.85 7.74
C ILE A 147 -2.61 -25.94 6.95
N ILE A 148 -2.75 -25.90 5.61
CA ILE A 148 -1.94 -25.04 4.75
C ILE A 148 -2.24 -23.58 5.03
N SER A 149 -3.52 -23.21 5.17
CA SER A 149 -3.92 -21.86 5.54
C SER A 149 -3.37 -21.46 6.90
N GLN A 150 -3.42 -22.35 7.89
CA GLN A 150 -2.87 -22.10 9.22
C GLN A 150 -1.34 -21.98 9.20
N ALA A 151 -0.65 -22.81 8.42
CA ALA A 151 0.80 -22.77 8.27
C ALA A 151 1.26 -21.47 7.61
N ILE A 152 0.60 -21.05 6.51
CA ILE A 152 0.89 -19.80 5.82
C ILE A 152 0.54 -18.60 6.70
N SER A 153 -0.62 -18.62 7.35
CA SER A 153 -1.05 -17.55 8.26
C SER A 153 -0.06 -17.38 9.43
N ASN A 154 0.35 -18.49 10.05
CA ASN A 154 1.35 -18.46 11.11
C ASN A 154 2.71 -17.94 10.61
N ASN A 155 3.16 -18.39 9.43
CA ASN A 155 4.41 -17.93 8.85
C ASN A 155 4.38 -16.42 8.54
N ASN A 156 3.31 -15.95 7.89
CA ASN A 156 3.12 -14.53 7.57
C ASN A 156 3.04 -13.68 8.84
N LYS A 157 2.38 -14.19 9.90
CA LYS A 157 2.32 -13.52 11.20
C LYS A 157 3.71 -13.40 11.83
N GLN A 158 4.45 -14.51 11.91
CA GLN A 158 5.81 -14.53 12.46
C GLN A 158 6.77 -13.65 11.66
N LEU A 159 6.69 -13.71 10.33
CA LEU A 159 7.50 -12.89 9.44
C LEU A 159 7.18 -11.39 9.62
N SER A 160 5.89 -11.03 9.68
CA SER A 160 5.45 -9.66 9.93
C SER A 160 5.96 -9.15 11.29
N GLU A 161 5.87 -9.97 12.33
CA GLU A 161 6.37 -9.63 13.67
C GLU A 161 7.89 -9.41 13.68
N MET A 162 8.65 -10.34 13.07
CA MET A 162 10.11 -10.23 12.96
C MET A 162 10.56 -9.02 12.14
N ILE A 163 9.90 -8.74 11.01
CA ILE A 163 10.20 -7.56 10.20
C ILE A 163 9.87 -6.29 10.99
N CYS A 164 8.70 -6.23 11.62
CA CYS A 164 8.28 -5.06 12.39
C CYS A 164 9.27 -4.74 13.51
N GLU A 165 9.67 -5.74 14.30
CA GLU A 165 10.59 -5.54 15.41
C GLU A 165 11.97 -5.06 14.93
N ASN A 166 12.56 -5.75 13.95
CA ASN A 166 13.89 -5.43 13.45
C ASN A 166 13.95 -4.08 12.70
N THR A 167 12.94 -3.79 11.87
CA THR A 167 12.87 -2.51 11.16
C THR A 167 12.56 -1.35 12.10
N SER A 168 11.67 -1.54 13.07
CA SER A 168 11.36 -0.51 14.07
C SER A 168 12.59 -0.16 14.91
N GLU A 169 13.32 -1.17 15.40
CA GLU A 169 14.54 -0.94 16.18
C GLU A 169 15.60 -0.19 15.35
N ARG A 170 15.80 -0.60 14.09
CA ARG A 170 16.76 0.07 13.20
C ARG A 170 16.33 1.52 12.90
N ILE A 171 15.07 1.77 12.58
CA ILE A 171 14.54 3.12 12.32
C ILE A 171 14.71 4.00 13.55
N ILE A 172 14.38 3.51 14.75
CA ILE A 172 14.56 4.27 15.99
C ILE A 172 16.02 4.66 16.20
N LYS A 173 16.97 3.75 15.95
CA LYS A 173 18.40 4.03 16.07
C LYS A 173 18.86 5.10 15.07
N GLU A 174 18.48 4.97 13.80
CA GLU A 174 18.82 5.94 12.75
C GLU A 174 18.19 7.31 13.04
N MET A 175 16.93 7.36 13.45
CA MET A 175 16.25 8.61 13.81
C MET A 175 16.92 9.28 15.02
N ASN A 176 17.29 8.51 16.05
CA ASN A 176 18.00 9.05 17.22
C ASN A 176 19.39 9.57 16.86
N TYR A 177 20.09 8.91 15.94
CA TYR A 177 21.38 9.37 15.43
C TYR A 177 21.24 10.68 14.67
N LEU A 178 20.31 10.74 13.70
CA LEU A 178 20.04 11.94 12.91
C LEU A 178 19.60 13.11 13.79
N PHE A 179 18.76 12.87 14.79
CA PHE A 179 18.31 13.91 15.72
C PHE A 179 19.50 14.52 16.48
N ARG A 180 20.42 13.69 16.96
CA ARG A 180 21.65 14.18 17.62
C ARG A 180 22.52 14.99 16.67
N THR A 181 22.72 14.53 15.43
CA THR A 181 23.50 15.27 14.43
C THR A 181 22.87 16.62 14.11
N LEU A 182 21.53 16.67 13.96
CA LEU A 182 20.81 17.91 13.73
C LEU A 182 20.94 18.87 14.91
N ASP A 183 20.76 18.40 16.13
CA ASP A 183 20.96 19.21 17.34
C ASP A 183 22.41 19.75 17.41
N ASP A 184 23.41 18.92 17.11
CA ASP A 184 24.82 19.33 17.10
C ASP A 184 25.08 20.39 16.01
N ASP A 185 24.56 20.20 14.80
CA ASP A 185 24.67 21.17 13.70
C ASP A 185 23.94 22.50 14.02
N GLU A 186 22.76 22.44 14.63
CA GLU A 186 22.04 23.63 15.09
C GLU A 186 22.81 24.35 16.18
N ASN A 187 23.34 23.62 17.17
CA ASN A 187 24.16 24.18 18.23
C ASN A 187 25.45 24.82 17.67
N THR A 188 26.12 24.21 16.70
CA THR A 188 27.30 24.83 16.06
C THR A 188 26.92 26.09 15.30
N ARG A 189 25.76 26.12 14.63
CA ARG A 189 25.25 27.31 13.96
C ARG A 189 24.93 28.42 14.96
N ILE A 190 24.33 28.08 16.10
CA ILE A 190 24.08 29.03 17.19
C ILE A 190 25.41 29.58 17.70
N MET A 191 26.40 28.74 17.98
CA MET A 191 27.73 29.20 18.40
C MET A 191 28.40 30.12 17.37
N GLN A 192 28.27 29.83 16.07
CA GLN A 192 28.80 30.68 15.01
C GLN A 192 28.07 32.03 14.95
N LEU A 193 26.75 32.05 15.13
CA LEU A 193 25.96 33.27 15.20
C LEU A 193 26.33 34.10 16.44
N GLU A 194 26.47 33.48 17.60
CA GLU A 194 26.92 34.15 18.84
C GLU A 194 28.31 34.76 18.67
N ALA A 195 29.26 34.01 18.10
CA ALA A 195 30.61 34.52 17.82
C ALA A 195 30.61 35.69 16.81
N ALA A 196 29.75 35.64 15.79
CA ALA A 196 29.60 36.73 14.82
C ALA A 196 28.97 37.98 15.47
N ILE A 197 27.99 37.80 16.36
CA ILE A 197 27.39 38.89 17.15
C ILE A 197 28.44 39.50 18.08
N GLU A 198 29.23 38.69 18.77
CA GLU A 198 30.30 39.17 19.65
C GLU A 198 31.38 39.92 18.86
N ALA A 199 31.79 39.42 17.70
CA ALA A 199 32.72 40.11 16.81
C ALA A 199 32.14 41.47 16.35
N ALA A 200 30.87 41.51 15.93
CA ALA A 200 30.20 42.74 15.51
C ALA A 200 30.04 43.74 16.68
N ALA A 201 29.71 43.27 17.88
CA ALA A 201 29.60 44.08 19.09
C ALA A 201 30.98 44.59 19.57
N GLY A 202 32.02 43.75 19.51
CA GLY A 202 33.40 44.13 19.82
C GLY A 202 33.97 45.14 18.83
N VAL A 203 33.61 45.05 17.54
CA VAL A 203 33.90 46.08 16.54
C VAL A 203 33.16 47.38 16.85
N ARG A 204 31.91 47.31 17.31
CA ARG A 204 31.13 48.49 17.71
C ARG A 204 31.68 49.18 18.97
N LEU A 205 32.24 48.42 19.92
CA LEU A 205 32.93 48.97 21.11
C LEU A 205 34.30 49.57 20.74
N LYS A 206 35.03 48.98 19.78
CA LYS A 206 36.32 49.52 19.29
C LYS A 206 36.16 50.73 18.37
N SER A 207 35.06 50.81 17.61
CA SER A 207 34.72 51.96 16.77
C SER A 207 34.03 53.10 17.54
N GLY A 208 33.57 52.85 18.78
CA GLY A 208 32.81 53.80 19.60
C GLY A 208 33.59 54.53 20.69
N ASN A 209 34.86 54.18 20.95
CA ASN A 209 35.67 54.82 21.99
C ASN A 209 36.68 55.81 21.43
N SER A 210 36.18 56.95 20.97
CA SER A 210 36.75 58.24 21.36
C SER A 210 35.81 58.87 22.37
N GLN A 211 36.24 58.87 23.64
CA GLN A 211 35.64 59.53 24.82
C GLN A 211 34.68 58.69 25.69
N GLY A 212 35.13 58.41 26.92
CA GLY A 212 34.27 57.98 28.02
C GLY A 212 34.89 56.92 28.93
N LEU A 213 35.70 57.35 29.90
CA LEU A 213 36.07 56.53 31.06
C LEU A 213 34.80 56.08 31.82
N ASN A 214 34.77 54.84 32.32
CA ASN A 214 34.87 54.55 33.76
C ASN A 214 34.82 53.04 34.06
N VAL A 215 35.74 52.66 34.94
CA VAL A 215 35.97 51.33 35.50
C VAL A 215 34.91 51.04 36.57
N ALA A 216 34.27 49.86 36.51
CA ALA A 216 33.69 49.24 37.71
C ALA A 216 33.59 47.71 37.50
N ALA A 217 34.41 47.00 38.27
CA ALA A 217 34.41 45.55 38.40
C ALA A 217 33.14 45.05 39.11
N THR A 218 32.68 43.85 38.76
CA THR A 218 32.25 42.84 39.73
C THR A 218 32.26 41.45 39.09
N LEU A 219 33.07 40.58 39.68
CA LEU A 219 33.10 39.14 39.50
C LEU A 219 31.79 38.52 40.00
N GLU A 220 31.29 37.45 39.37
CA GLU A 220 30.95 36.24 40.14
C GLU A 220 30.82 34.97 39.30
N ASN A 221 31.50 33.94 39.80
CA ASN A 221 31.59 32.56 39.34
C ASN A 221 30.22 31.84 39.32
N ASN A 222 29.96 31.05 38.27
CA ASN A 222 29.18 29.81 38.42
C ASN A 222 29.48 28.78 37.30
N ARG A 223 30.65 28.14 37.36
CA ARG A 223 30.89 26.85 36.68
C ARG A 223 30.51 25.71 37.60
N LYS A 224 29.29 25.19 37.49
CA LYS A 224 28.90 23.91 38.13
C LYS A 224 29.10 22.74 37.15
N LYS A 225 30.03 21.88 37.55
CA LYS A 225 30.48 20.63 36.91
C LYS A 225 29.31 19.66 36.68
N LYS A 226 29.17 19.10 35.47
CA LYS A 226 28.37 17.88 35.25
C LYS A 226 29.26 16.65 35.32
N HIS A 227 28.92 15.78 36.26
CA HIS A 227 29.57 14.52 36.60
C HIS A 227 29.56 13.55 35.41
N PHE A 228 30.73 13.06 35.03
CA PHE A 228 30.88 11.82 34.25
C PHE A 228 30.56 10.63 35.15
N PHE A 229 29.55 9.82 34.79
CA PHE A 229 29.41 8.47 35.31
C PHE A 229 29.82 7.47 34.23
N LYS A 230 30.92 6.76 34.52
CA LYS A 230 31.43 5.61 33.77
C LYS A 230 31.24 4.38 34.65
N ARG A 231 30.50 3.38 34.19
CA ARG A 231 30.50 2.01 34.76
C ARG A 231 30.39 1.05 33.57
N LYS A 232 31.53 0.55 33.08
CA LYS A 232 32.24 -0.69 33.46
C LYS A 232 31.46 -1.94 33.08
N ASN A 233 31.92 -2.54 31.98
CA ASN A 233 31.72 -3.93 31.60
C ASN A 233 32.07 -4.87 32.75
N LYS A 234 31.22 -5.87 32.97
CA LYS A 234 31.64 -7.25 33.20
C LYS A 234 30.54 -8.17 32.68
#